data_AF-A0A9E5YVX8-F1
#
_entry.id   AF-A0A9E5YVX8-F1
#
_cell.length_a   1.000
_cell.length_b   1.000
_cell.length_c   1.000
_cell.angle_alpha   90.00
_cell.angle_beta   90.00
_cell.angle_gamma   90.00
#
_symmetry.space_group_name_H-M   'P 1'
#
loop_
_entity.id
_entity.type
_entity.pdbx_description
1 polymer ?
#
loop_
_entity_poly.entity_id
_entity_poly.type
_entity_poly.pdbx_seq_one_letter_code
_entity_poly.pdbx_strand_id
1 'polypeptide(L)'
;MKKVMSKCSFHLIWIFGLIEILTVPFVVAPFYIFKEETFKNPLHGIVIGFLSIIVLFSSLNIFIQKLDIKIAYHKIVAIFVFPSAIWNSLLLSLLFLVQNYIANVLNLKIIYNQIIFGFMSVFITVGLICFLYNFLSNKIPLCSIKIKTEKSILIINKLSVFSIAIFAGLYECIAYPIIHIWRYFHSHQILISVFSGAAGGIIGASIICIIYNYFHKPVLWIKIAEKTEK
;
A
#
# COMPACT_ATOMS: atom_id res chain seq x y z
N MET A 1 -19.54 -11.56 17.26
CA MET A 1 -18.54 -11.17 16.24
C MET A 1 -18.44 -12.28 15.19
N LYS A 2 -18.81 -12.02 13.93
CA LYS A 2 -18.68 -13.01 12.86
C LYS A 2 -17.24 -13.03 12.34
N LYS A 3 -16.58 -14.20 12.37
CA LYS A 3 -15.30 -14.42 11.69
C LYS A 3 -15.59 -14.59 10.20
N VAL A 4 -15.22 -13.61 9.39
CA VAL A 4 -15.35 -13.71 7.93
C VAL A 4 -14.05 -14.30 7.39
N MET A 5 -14.10 -15.53 6.90
CA MET A 5 -13.05 -16.05 6.00
C MET A 5 -13.23 -15.36 4.65
N SER A 6 -12.37 -14.41 4.32
CA SER A 6 -12.29 -13.91 2.95
C SER A 6 -10.99 -14.40 2.33
N LYS A 7 -11.10 -15.19 1.24
CA LYS A 7 -10.00 -15.31 0.28
C LYS A 7 -9.51 -13.91 -0.09
N CYS A 8 -8.23 -13.76 -0.36
CA CYS A 8 -7.72 -12.52 -0.92
C CYS A 8 -8.41 -12.29 -2.27
N SER A 9 -9.09 -11.15 -2.39
CA SER A 9 -9.82 -10.80 -3.61
C SER A 9 -8.84 -10.50 -4.73
N PHE A 10 -9.04 -11.08 -5.91
CA PHE A 10 -8.27 -10.74 -7.11
C PHE A 10 -8.41 -9.25 -7.47
N HIS A 11 -9.42 -8.55 -6.95
CA HIS A 11 -9.52 -7.10 -7.12
C HIS A 11 -8.36 -6.33 -6.50
N LEU A 12 -7.71 -6.88 -5.48
CA LEU A 12 -6.53 -6.25 -4.88
C LEU A 12 -5.37 -6.17 -5.88
N ILE A 13 -5.25 -7.11 -6.81
CA ILE A 13 -4.14 -7.14 -7.77
C ILE A 13 -4.11 -5.88 -8.63
N TRP A 14 -5.23 -5.56 -9.27
CA TRP A 14 -5.29 -4.37 -10.11
C TRP A 14 -5.33 -3.08 -9.29
N ILE A 15 -5.84 -3.09 -8.05
CA ILE A 15 -5.73 -1.94 -7.14
C ILE A 15 -4.26 -1.62 -6.85
N PHE A 16 -3.44 -2.63 -6.53
CA PHE A 16 -2.00 -2.43 -6.33
C PHE A 16 -1.30 -1.95 -7.61
N GLY A 17 -1.66 -2.49 -8.77
CA GLY A 17 -1.19 -1.97 -10.06
C GLY A 17 -1.51 -0.48 -10.24
N LEU A 18 -2.74 -0.05 -9.93
CA LEU A 18 -3.15 1.35 -10.01
C LEU A 18 -2.46 2.23 -8.97
N ILE A 19 -2.21 1.73 -7.75
CA ILE A 19 -1.42 2.44 -6.73
C ILE A 19 -0.03 2.74 -7.31
N GLU A 20 0.66 1.73 -7.83
CA GLU A 20 2.03 1.90 -8.35
C GLU A 20 2.10 2.76 -9.62
N ILE A 21 1.07 2.72 -10.48
CA ILE A 21 0.95 3.66 -11.61
C ILE A 21 0.95 5.12 -11.14
N LEU A 22 0.37 5.39 -9.97
CA LEU A 22 0.37 6.73 -9.40
C LEU A 22 1.67 6.98 -8.64
N THR A 23 2.05 6.12 -7.71
CA THR A 23 3.16 6.39 -6.79
C THR A 23 4.53 6.36 -7.47
N VAL A 24 4.83 5.36 -8.29
CA VAL A 24 6.19 5.20 -8.84
C VAL A 24 6.60 6.39 -9.72
N PRO A 25 5.79 6.87 -10.69
CA PRO A 25 6.18 8.00 -11.52
C PRO A 25 6.35 9.30 -10.72
N PHE A 26 5.53 9.52 -9.69
CA PHE A 26 5.70 10.68 -8.81
C PHE A 26 6.97 10.58 -7.95
N VAL A 27 7.41 9.37 -7.61
CA VAL A 27 8.70 9.16 -6.95
C VAL A 27 9.87 9.34 -7.92
N VAL A 28 9.72 8.98 -9.19
CA VAL A 28 10.76 9.10 -10.23
C VAL A 28 10.90 10.52 -10.77
N ALA A 29 9.80 11.27 -10.87
CA ALA A 29 9.80 12.62 -11.47
C ALA A 29 10.83 13.59 -10.85
N PRO A 30 11.03 13.66 -9.51
CA PRO A 30 12.09 14.47 -8.93
C PRO A 30 13.50 14.12 -9.41
N PHE A 31 13.81 12.84 -9.62
CA PHE A 31 15.12 12.42 -10.15
C PHE A 31 15.34 12.93 -11.57
N TYR A 32 14.28 12.96 -12.38
CA TYR A 32 14.33 13.47 -13.75
C TYR A 32 14.45 15.01 -13.78
N ILE A 33 13.69 15.71 -12.93
CA ILE A 33 13.61 17.18 -12.94
C ILE A 33 14.85 17.80 -12.28
N PHE A 34 15.25 17.31 -11.11
CA PHE A 34 16.32 17.90 -10.31
C PHE A 34 17.69 17.26 -10.57
N LYS A 35 17.76 16.14 -11.31
CA LYS A 35 18.99 15.38 -11.57
C LYS A 35 19.76 14.97 -10.30
N GLU A 36 19.08 14.87 -9.16
CA GLU A 36 19.66 14.44 -7.90
C GLU A 36 19.38 12.94 -7.68
N GLU A 37 20.44 12.13 -7.57
CA GLU A 37 20.33 10.67 -7.44
C GLU A 37 19.83 10.17 -6.08
N THR A 38 19.57 11.06 -5.11
CA THR A 38 19.38 10.68 -3.70
C THR A 38 18.10 11.18 -3.03
N PHE A 39 17.24 11.95 -3.70
CA PHE A 39 16.23 12.73 -2.97
C PHE A 39 14.89 12.01 -2.71
N LYS A 40 14.92 10.93 -1.90
CA LYS A 40 13.71 10.39 -1.25
C LYS A 40 13.43 11.14 0.05
N ASN A 41 12.91 12.37 -0.01
CA ASN A 41 12.60 13.15 1.19
C ASN A 41 11.28 12.69 1.84
N PRO A 42 11.22 12.46 3.17
CA PRO A 42 9.98 12.17 3.88
C PRO A 42 8.80 13.11 3.57
N LEU A 43 9.06 14.40 3.30
CA LEU A 43 8.03 15.37 2.89
C LEU A 43 7.44 15.05 1.52
N HIS A 44 8.25 14.59 0.56
CA HIS A 44 7.74 14.07 -0.71
C HIS A 44 6.87 12.84 -0.48
N GLY A 45 7.25 11.97 0.45
CA GLY A 45 6.45 10.82 0.85
C GLY A 45 5.05 11.22 1.36
N ILE A 46 4.95 12.29 2.14
CA ILE A 46 3.66 12.84 2.60
C ILE A 46 2.78 13.22 1.41
N VAL A 47 3.31 14.09 0.53
CA VAL A 47 2.54 14.64 -0.59
C VAL A 47 2.13 13.54 -1.57
N ILE A 48 3.06 12.70 -1.99
CA ILE A 48 2.81 11.62 -2.95
C ILE A 48 1.85 10.60 -2.35
N GLY A 49 2.07 10.19 -1.09
CA GLY A 49 1.22 9.22 -0.42
C GLY A 49 -0.21 9.72 -0.21
N PHE A 50 -0.39 11.00 0.09
CA PHE A 50 -1.71 11.61 0.24
C PHE A 50 -2.43 11.73 -1.10
N LEU A 51 -1.80 12.35 -2.10
CA LEU A 51 -2.42 12.61 -3.41
C LEU A 51 -2.75 11.33 -4.16
N SER A 52 -1.86 10.32 -4.14
CA SER A 52 -2.09 9.04 -4.80
C SER A 52 -3.37 8.36 -4.31
N ILE A 53 -3.60 8.31 -2.99
CA ILE A 53 -4.83 7.71 -2.43
C ILE A 53 -6.05 8.58 -2.66
N ILE A 54 -5.93 9.91 -2.61
CA ILE A 54 -7.07 10.78 -2.96
C ILE A 54 -7.54 10.50 -4.38
N VAL A 55 -6.61 10.52 -5.34
CA VAL A 55 -6.93 10.30 -6.76
C VAL A 55 -7.49 8.89 -6.94
N LEU A 56 -6.82 7.88 -6.39
CA LEU A 56 -7.23 6.49 -6.55
C LEU A 56 -8.59 6.21 -5.91
N PHE A 57 -8.78 6.53 -4.63
CA PHE A 57 -10.00 6.16 -3.91
C PHE A 57 -11.19 7.02 -4.34
N SER A 58 -10.98 8.28 -4.73
CA SER A 58 -12.05 9.08 -5.33
C SER A 58 -12.47 8.50 -6.68
N SER A 59 -11.51 8.11 -7.53
CA SER A 59 -11.81 7.44 -8.80
C SER A 59 -12.50 6.10 -8.59
N LEU A 60 -11.98 5.28 -7.68
CA LEU A 60 -12.59 4.00 -7.30
C LEU A 60 -14.01 4.19 -6.77
N ASN A 61 -14.30 5.20 -5.96
CA ASN A 61 -15.65 5.43 -5.46
C ASN A 61 -16.69 5.70 -6.57
N ILE A 62 -16.26 6.25 -7.71
CA ILE A 62 -17.12 6.42 -8.89
C ILE A 62 -17.42 5.06 -9.54
N PHE A 63 -16.42 4.17 -9.61
CA PHE A 63 -16.55 2.88 -10.29
C PHE A 63 -17.05 1.76 -9.38
N ILE A 64 -16.82 1.82 -8.07
CA ILE A 64 -17.09 0.73 -7.12
C ILE A 64 -18.58 0.42 -7.03
N GLN A 65 -19.44 1.41 -7.27
CA GLN A 65 -20.89 1.21 -7.36
C GLN A 65 -21.27 0.25 -8.50
N LYS A 66 -20.49 0.26 -9.59
CA LYS A 66 -20.65 -0.63 -10.75
C LYS A 66 -19.97 -1.98 -10.58
N LEU A 67 -19.03 -2.11 -9.65
CA LEU A 67 -18.31 -3.35 -9.36
C LEU A 67 -19.05 -4.14 -8.27
N ASP A 68 -19.25 -5.45 -8.44
CA ASP A 68 -19.87 -6.31 -7.41
C ASP A 68 -18.85 -6.76 -6.34
N ILE A 69 -18.12 -5.80 -5.76
CA ILE A 69 -17.11 -6.10 -4.73
C ILE A 69 -17.81 -6.24 -3.39
N LYS A 70 -17.68 -7.42 -2.78
CA LYS A 70 -18.28 -7.75 -1.48
C LYS A 70 -17.22 -7.89 -0.39
N ILE A 71 -17.48 -7.29 0.77
CA ILE A 71 -16.74 -7.54 2.02
C ILE A 71 -17.76 -8.03 3.04
N ALA A 72 -17.46 -9.14 3.73
CA ALA A 72 -18.36 -9.72 4.73
C ALA A 72 -19.79 -9.95 4.21
N TYR A 73 -19.93 -10.37 2.94
CA TYR A 73 -21.22 -10.56 2.24
C TYR A 73 -22.01 -9.29 1.93
N HIS A 74 -21.47 -8.11 2.22
CA HIS A 74 -22.07 -6.83 1.89
C HIS A 74 -21.35 -6.16 0.72
N LYS A 75 -22.10 -5.66 -0.25
CA LYS A 75 -21.53 -4.91 -1.38
C LYS A 75 -20.96 -3.58 -0.87
N ILE A 76 -19.74 -3.26 -1.29
CA ILE A 76 -19.09 -1.99 -0.98
C ILE A 76 -19.74 -0.89 -1.84
N VAL A 77 -20.10 0.21 -1.20
CA VAL A 77 -20.66 1.40 -1.86
C VAL A 77 -19.64 2.51 -1.97
N ALA A 78 -18.81 2.70 -0.93
CA ALA A 78 -17.77 3.70 -0.92
C ALA A 78 -16.68 3.38 0.11
N ILE A 79 -15.48 3.89 -0.14
CA ILE A 79 -14.34 3.88 0.79
C ILE A 79 -14.08 5.31 1.23
N PHE A 80 -13.92 5.54 2.54
CA PHE A 80 -13.63 6.88 3.05
C PHE A 80 -12.19 7.26 2.69
N VAL A 81 -12.05 8.28 1.85
CA VAL A 81 -10.78 8.66 1.22
C VAL A 81 -9.80 9.24 2.24
N PHE A 82 -10.25 10.19 3.06
CA PHE A 82 -9.37 11.02 3.88
C PHE A 82 -8.55 10.26 4.93
N PRO A 83 -9.13 9.36 5.76
CA PRO A 83 -8.34 8.58 6.71
C PRO A 83 -7.31 7.69 6.01
N SER A 84 -7.68 7.08 4.88
CA SER A 84 -6.77 6.25 4.08
C SER A 84 -5.61 7.06 3.50
N ALA A 85 -5.87 8.28 3.03
CA ALA A 85 -4.83 9.17 2.50
C ALA A 85 -3.83 9.60 3.58
N ILE A 86 -4.30 9.91 4.79
CA ILE A 86 -3.42 10.23 5.94
C ILE A 86 -2.49 9.05 6.25
N TRP A 87 -3.04 7.84 6.37
CA TRP A 87 -2.22 6.67 6.70
C TRP A 87 -1.22 6.33 5.61
N ASN A 88 -1.59 6.47 4.33
CA ASN A 88 -0.66 6.23 3.24
C ASN A 88 0.44 7.30 3.15
N SER A 89 0.09 8.57 3.40
CA SER A 89 1.04 9.67 3.55
C SER A 89 2.07 9.39 4.64
N LEU A 90 1.61 8.98 5.83
CA LEU A 90 2.50 8.60 6.94
C LEU A 90 3.36 7.39 6.59
N LEU A 91 2.77 6.38 5.95
CA LEU A 91 3.48 5.18 5.51
C LEU A 91 4.61 5.51 4.54
N LEU A 92 4.35 6.30 3.51
CA LEU A 92 5.36 6.61 2.49
C LEU A 92 6.43 7.57 3.04
N SER A 93 6.03 8.53 3.89
CA SER A 93 6.96 9.40 4.60
C SER A 93 7.92 8.63 5.51
N LEU A 94 7.38 7.71 6.32
CA LEU A 94 8.18 6.86 7.20
C LEU A 94 9.04 5.88 6.39
N LEU A 95 8.54 5.35 5.27
CA LEU A 95 9.31 4.48 4.39
C LEU A 95 10.56 5.20 3.88
N PHE A 96 10.41 6.43 3.39
CA PHE A 96 11.54 7.22 2.92
C PHE A 96 12.51 7.57 4.05
N LEU A 97 12.00 7.88 5.25
CA LEU A 97 12.84 8.12 6.42
C LEU A 97 13.69 6.89 6.78
N VAL A 98 13.05 5.72 6.89
CA VAL A 98 13.72 4.45 7.18
C VAL A 98 14.71 4.10 6.06
N GLN A 99 14.31 4.32 4.80
CA GLN A 99 15.18 4.04 3.67
C GLN A 99 16.43 4.91 3.66
N ASN A 100 16.30 6.21 3.92
CA ASN A 100 17.44 7.12 3.99
C ASN A 100 18.38 6.76 5.16
N TYR A 101 17.82 6.45 6.33
CA TYR A 101 18.62 6.08 7.49
C TYR A 101 19.48 4.85 7.20
N ILE A 102 18.86 3.79 6.67
CA ILE A 102 19.58 2.54 6.42
C ILE A 102 20.54 2.65 5.22
N ALA A 103 20.17 3.39 4.17
CA ALA A 103 21.06 3.63 3.03
C ALA A 103 22.37 4.32 3.47
N ASN A 104 22.27 5.30 4.37
CA ASN A 104 23.44 6.01 4.92
C ASN A 104 24.31 5.11 5.81
N VAL A 105 23.71 4.16 6.54
CA VAL A 105 24.45 3.28 7.46
C VAL A 105 25.16 2.15 6.72
N LEU A 106 24.55 1.58 5.68
CA LEU A 106 25.03 0.31 5.11
C LEU A 106 25.88 0.44 3.84
N ASN A 107 25.79 1.54 3.08
CA ASN A 107 26.64 1.82 1.90
C ASN A 107 26.79 0.63 0.91
N LEU A 108 25.73 -0.18 0.74
CA LEU A 108 25.76 -1.43 -0.02
C LEU A 108 25.38 -1.20 -1.50
N LYS A 109 26.34 -1.43 -2.41
CA LYS A 109 26.15 -1.22 -3.86
C LYS A 109 25.56 -2.41 -4.64
N ILE A 110 25.34 -3.57 -4.00
CA ILE A 110 24.92 -4.82 -4.67
C ILE A 110 23.39 -4.95 -4.71
N ILE A 111 22.82 -5.36 -5.85
CA ILE A 111 21.36 -5.44 -6.06
C ILE A 111 20.63 -6.39 -5.09
N TYR A 112 21.25 -7.52 -4.72
CA TYR A 112 20.70 -8.44 -3.71
C TYR A 112 20.54 -7.77 -2.35
N ASN A 113 21.49 -6.90 -1.99
CA ASN A 113 21.41 -6.13 -0.76
C ASN A 113 20.27 -5.11 -0.83
N GLN A 114 19.96 -4.59 -2.02
CA GLN A 114 18.82 -3.68 -2.22
C GLN A 114 17.47 -4.38 -2.07
N ILE A 115 17.34 -5.64 -2.50
CA ILE A 115 16.09 -6.43 -2.33
C ILE A 115 15.84 -6.73 -0.85
N ILE A 116 16.85 -7.28 -0.14
CA ILE A 116 16.76 -7.56 1.29
C ILE A 116 16.50 -6.27 2.08
N PHE A 117 17.13 -5.18 1.67
CA PHE A 117 16.91 -3.89 2.27
C PHE A 117 15.50 -3.36 2.00
N GLY A 118 15.00 -3.48 0.77
CA GLY A 118 13.62 -3.16 0.40
C GLY A 118 12.64 -3.88 1.32
N PHE A 119 12.81 -5.20 1.45
CA PHE A 119 12.05 -6.03 2.40
C PHE A 119 12.08 -5.45 3.81
N MET A 120 13.27 -5.25 4.38
CA MET A 120 13.42 -4.82 5.77
C MET A 120 12.83 -3.42 5.99
N SER A 121 13.05 -2.50 5.05
CA SER A 121 12.51 -1.13 5.13
C SER A 121 10.98 -1.12 5.11
N VAL A 122 10.36 -1.90 4.22
CA VAL A 122 8.91 -2.01 4.13
C VAL A 122 8.35 -2.78 5.32
N PHE A 123 8.97 -3.88 5.74
CA PHE A 123 8.57 -4.67 6.91
C PHE A 123 8.52 -3.80 8.18
N ILE A 124 9.60 -3.07 8.47
CA ILE A 124 9.69 -2.19 9.64
C ILE A 124 8.64 -1.07 9.54
N THR A 125 8.57 -0.39 8.39
CA THR A 125 7.67 0.75 8.19
C THR A 125 6.20 0.34 8.33
N VAL A 126 5.79 -0.71 7.62
CA VAL A 126 4.42 -1.22 7.66
C VAL A 126 4.08 -1.76 9.04
N GLY A 127 5.03 -2.42 9.70
CA GLY A 127 4.89 -2.86 11.09
C GLY A 127 4.60 -1.69 12.04
N LEU A 128 5.39 -0.62 11.98
CA LEU A 128 5.21 0.58 12.79
C LEU A 128 3.88 1.28 12.50
N ILE A 129 3.51 1.44 11.23
CA ILE A 129 2.23 2.05 10.84
C ILE A 129 1.05 1.20 11.31
N CYS A 130 1.10 -0.12 11.15
CA CYS A 130 0.03 -1.00 11.63
C CYS A 130 -0.09 -0.97 13.16
N PHE A 131 1.03 -0.90 13.86
CA PHE A 131 1.04 -0.74 15.32
C PHE A 131 0.41 0.60 15.74
N LEU A 132 0.84 1.70 15.11
CA LEU A 132 0.31 3.04 15.36
C LEU A 132 -1.18 3.12 15.02
N TYR A 133 -1.61 2.50 13.92
CA TYR A 133 -3.01 2.38 13.54
C TYR A 133 -3.82 1.74 14.65
N ASN A 134 -3.42 0.55 15.12
CA ASN A 134 -4.14 -0.17 16.17
C ASN A 134 -4.28 0.65 17.48
N PHE A 135 -3.29 1.49 17.76
CA PHE A 135 -3.29 2.35 18.94
C PHE A 135 -4.20 3.58 18.76
N LEU A 136 -4.13 4.25 17.61
CA LEU A 136 -4.83 5.51 17.36
C LEU A 136 -6.26 5.32 16.84
N SER A 137 -6.53 4.32 16.00
CA SER A 137 -7.81 4.14 15.32
C SER A 137 -8.99 3.92 16.29
N ASN A 138 -8.71 3.39 17.49
CA ASN A 138 -9.69 3.17 18.54
C ASN A 138 -9.91 4.42 19.42
N LYS A 139 -8.96 5.36 19.44
CA LYS A 139 -9.00 6.57 20.28
C LYS A 139 -9.46 7.80 19.48
N ILE A 140 -9.13 7.85 18.19
CA ILE A 140 -9.39 9.00 17.32
C ILE A 140 -10.25 8.53 16.13
N PRO A 141 -11.57 8.80 16.14
CA PRO A 141 -12.49 8.35 15.08
C PRO A 141 -12.18 8.86 13.67
N LEU A 142 -11.38 9.94 13.56
CA LEU A 142 -10.88 10.48 12.29
C LEU A 142 -9.77 9.63 11.68
N CYS A 143 -9.03 8.87 12.50
CA CYS A 143 -7.97 7.98 12.06
C CYS A 143 -8.49 6.59 11.67
N SER A 144 -9.74 6.26 11.98
CA SER A 144 -10.30 4.95 11.65
C SER A 144 -10.63 4.87 10.15
N ILE A 145 -10.13 3.86 9.45
CA ILE A 145 -10.50 3.59 8.06
C ILE A 145 -11.92 3.01 8.04
N LYS A 146 -12.79 3.64 7.25
CA LYS A 146 -14.22 3.31 7.15
C LYS A 146 -14.57 2.91 5.72
N ILE A 147 -15.41 1.90 5.59
CA ILE A 147 -15.93 1.40 4.32
C ILE A 147 -17.45 1.40 4.43
N LYS A 148 -18.12 2.16 3.58
CA LYS A 148 -19.58 2.18 3.48
C LYS A 148 -20.03 0.99 2.65
N THR A 149 -20.96 0.21 3.19
CA THR A 149 -21.67 -0.85 2.47
C THR A 149 -23.13 -0.46 2.27
N GLU A 150 -23.89 -1.30 1.58
CA GLU A 150 -25.34 -1.10 1.39
C GLU A 150 -26.13 -1.05 2.70
N LYS A 151 -25.65 -1.71 3.76
CA LYS A 151 -26.40 -1.89 5.02
C LYS A 151 -25.77 -1.22 6.24
N SER A 152 -24.45 -1.02 6.21
CA SER A 152 -23.70 -0.58 7.39
C SER A 152 -22.39 0.09 7.03
N ILE A 153 -21.80 0.79 8.01
CA ILE A 153 -20.42 1.27 7.91
C ILE A 153 -19.52 0.25 8.62
N LEU A 154 -18.61 -0.33 7.85
CA LEU A 154 -17.56 -1.20 8.33
C LEU A 154 -16.35 -0.36 8.75
N ILE A 155 -15.86 -0.58 9.96
CA ILE A 155 -14.69 0.09 10.51
C ILE A 155 -13.58 -0.94 10.70
N ILE A 156 -12.39 -0.62 10.19
CA ILE A 156 -11.21 -1.45 10.43
C ILE A 156 -10.70 -1.17 11.84
N ASN A 157 -10.92 -2.09 12.77
CA ASN A 157 -10.60 -1.87 14.20
C ASN A 157 -9.22 -2.38 14.59
N LYS A 158 -8.75 -3.47 13.96
CA LYS A 158 -7.45 -4.06 14.29
C LYS A 158 -6.80 -4.67 13.06
N LEU A 159 -5.50 -4.44 12.93
CA LEU A 159 -4.62 -4.98 11.91
C LEU A 159 -3.64 -5.98 12.54
N SER A 160 -3.39 -7.11 11.88
CA SER A 160 -2.31 -8.03 12.25
C SER A 160 -0.98 -7.44 11.83
N VAL A 161 -0.29 -6.80 12.78
CA VAL A 161 0.96 -6.08 12.54
C VAL A 161 1.99 -6.96 11.84
N PHE A 162 2.30 -8.12 12.43
CA PHE A 162 3.35 -9.00 11.92
C PHE A 162 2.99 -9.58 10.54
N SER A 163 1.76 -10.06 10.36
CA SER A 163 1.34 -10.65 9.09
C SER A 163 1.38 -9.63 7.96
N ILE A 164 0.77 -8.46 8.16
CA ILE A 164 0.72 -7.43 7.11
C ILE A 164 2.13 -6.94 6.78
N ALA A 165 2.99 -6.77 7.79
CA ALA A 165 4.39 -6.37 7.59
C ALA A 165 5.18 -7.40 6.75
N ILE A 166 5.07 -8.70 7.06
CA ILE A 166 5.73 -9.76 6.27
C ILE A 166 5.28 -9.70 4.81
N PHE A 167 3.98 -9.68 4.57
CA PHE A 167 3.46 -9.74 3.20
C PHE A 167 3.76 -8.47 2.41
N ALA A 168 3.79 -7.30 3.06
CA ALA A 168 4.25 -6.07 2.43
C ALA A 168 5.76 -6.12 2.10
N GLY A 169 6.59 -6.65 3.01
CA GLY A 169 8.00 -6.86 2.74
C GLY A 169 8.22 -7.83 1.56
N LEU A 170 7.50 -8.96 1.54
CA LEU A 170 7.56 -9.92 0.43
C LEU A 170 7.08 -9.31 -0.88
N TYR A 171 6.02 -8.49 -0.85
CA TYR A 171 5.57 -7.73 -2.00
C TYR A 171 6.71 -6.86 -2.55
N GLU A 172 7.41 -6.12 -1.69
CA GLU A 172 8.53 -5.28 -2.09
C GLU A 172 9.65 -6.11 -2.72
N CYS A 173 10.02 -7.27 -2.16
CA CYS A 173 11.02 -8.16 -2.75
C CYS A 173 10.73 -8.51 -4.22
N ILE A 174 9.44 -8.68 -4.54
CA ILE A 174 8.97 -9.10 -5.86
C ILE A 174 8.80 -7.91 -6.79
N ALA A 175 8.18 -6.84 -6.30
CA ALA A 175 7.87 -5.65 -7.09
C ALA A 175 9.13 -4.82 -7.39
N TYR A 176 10.04 -4.70 -6.43
CA TYR A 176 11.21 -3.82 -6.50
C TYR A 176 12.09 -4.05 -7.75
N PRO A 177 12.51 -5.28 -8.10
CA PRO A 177 13.34 -5.51 -9.28
C PRO A 177 12.66 -5.06 -10.58
N ILE A 178 11.33 -5.24 -10.67
CA ILE A 178 10.53 -4.85 -11.83
C ILE A 178 10.41 -3.33 -11.87
N ILE A 179 10.04 -2.71 -10.76
CA ILE A 179 9.91 -1.25 -10.64
C ILE A 179 11.22 -0.59 -11.05
N HIS A 180 12.37 -1.09 -10.58
CA HIS A 180 13.70 -0.54 -10.83
C HIS A 180 14.17 -0.53 -12.29
N ILE A 181 13.44 -1.19 -13.21
CA ILE A 181 13.77 -1.22 -14.65
C ILE A 181 13.90 0.20 -15.25
N TRP A 182 13.14 1.19 -14.74
CA TRP A 182 13.21 2.57 -15.25
C TRP A 182 14.62 3.18 -15.21
N ARG A 183 15.48 2.72 -14.29
CA ARG A 183 16.86 3.22 -14.15
C ARG A 183 17.73 2.95 -15.38
N TYR A 184 17.41 1.92 -16.16
CA TYR A 184 18.19 1.55 -17.34
C TYR A 184 17.82 2.35 -18.60
N PHE A 185 16.78 3.19 -18.55
CA PHE A 185 16.26 3.89 -19.71
C PHE A 185 16.14 5.40 -19.48
N HIS A 186 17.26 6.10 -19.63
CA HIS A 186 17.39 7.53 -19.31
C HIS A 186 16.43 8.46 -20.08
N SER A 187 16.12 8.18 -21.35
CA SER A 187 15.32 9.07 -22.19
C SER A 187 13.81 9.03 -21.91
N HIS A 188 13.32 7.97 -21.24
CA HIS A 188 11.89 7.74 -21.04
C HIS A 188 11.57 7.28 -19.60
N GLN A 189 12.36 7.73 -18.62
CA GLN A 189 12.27 7.26 -17.22
C GLN A 189 10.86 7.34 -16.65
N ILE A 190 10.16 8.47 -16.84
CA ILE A 190 8.78 8.65 -16.31
C ILE A 190 7.82 7.65 -16.97
N LEU A 191 7.81 7.55 -18.29
CA LEU A 191 6.91 6.62 -18.99
C LEU A 191 7.19 5.17 -18.60
N ILE A 192 8.46 4.79 -18.53
CA ILE A 192 8.86 3.43 -18.15
C ILE A 192 8.52 3.16 -16.70
N SER A 193 8.63 4.16 -15.81
CA SER A 193 8.23 4.02 -14.41
C SER A 193 6.73 3.79 -14.23
N VAL A 194 5.88 4.31 -15.14
CA VAL A 194 4.44 4.01 -15.15
C VAL A 194 4.22 2.53 -15.45
N PHE A 195 4.84 2.02 -16.52
CA PHE A 195 4.67 0.63 -16.93
C PHE A 195 5.33 -0.35 -15.96
N SER A 196 6.54 -0.05 -15.49
CA SER A 196 7.26 -0.89 -14.53
C SER A 196 6.60 -0.85 -13.15
N GLY A 197 6.04 0.30 -12.75
CA GLY A 197 5.17 0.43 -11.59
C GLY A 197 3.94 -0.47 -11.70
N ALA A 198 3.17 -0.33 -12.78
CA ALA A 198 2.00 -1.17 -13.04
C ALA A 198 2.33 -2.67 -12.99
N ALA A 199 3.38 -3.08 -13.71
CA ALA A 199 3.82 -4.47 -13.78
C ALA A 199 4.28 -4.98 -12.42
N GLY A 200 5.09 -4.21 -11.69
CA GLY A 200 5.55 -4.54 -10.35
C GLY A 200 4.39 -4.70 -9.37
N GLY A 201 3.43 -3.78 -9.40
CA GLY A 201 2.23 -3.84 -8.57
C GLY A 201 1.35 -5.06 -8.87
N ILE A 202 1.08 -5.33 -10.14
CA ILE A 202 0.28 -6.49 -10.55
C ILE A 202 0.99 -7.80 -10.21
N ILE A 203 2.27 -7.96 -10.55
CA ILE A 203 3.02 -9.20 -10.34
C ILE A 203 3.23 -9.45 -8.84
N GLY A 204 3.67 -8.43 -8.11
CA GLY A 204 3.83 -8.48 -6.66
C GLY A 204 2.53 -8.88 -5.96
N ALA A 205 1.44 -8.17 -6.24
CA ALA A 205 0.15 -8.46 -5.63
C ALA A 205 -0.40 -9.84 -6.05
N SER A 206 -0.20 -10.27 -7.29
CA SER A 206 -0.64 -11.60 -7.77
C SER A 206 0.02 -12.72 -6.98
N ILE A 207 1.34 -12.68 -6.85
CA ILE A 207 2.10 -13.71 -6.11
C ILE A 207 1.67 -13.71 -4.64
N ILE A 208 1.55 -12.54 -4.03
CA ILE A 208 1.08 -12.41 -2.63
C ILE A 208 -0.33 -12.95 -2.44
N CYS A 209 -1.26 -12.66 -3.38
CA CYS A 209 -2.61 -13.21 -3.35
C CYS A 209 -2.62 -14.73 -3.46
N ILE A 210 -1.79 -15.31 -4.33
CA ILE A 210 -1.67 -16.76 -4.50
C ILE A 210 -1.12 -17.40 -3.22
N ILE A 211 -0.02 -16.87 -2.68
CA ILE A 211 0.58 -17.34 -1.42
C ILE A 211 -0.46 -17.28 -0.30
N TYR A 212 -1.16 -16.15 -0.15
CA TYR A 212 -2.19 -16.00 0.88
C TYR A 212 -3.30 -17.05 0.75
N ASN A 213 -3.85 -17.19 -0.46
CA ASN A 213 -4.94 -18.12 -0.72
C ASN A 213 -4.49 -19.57 -0.54
N TYR A 214 -3.25 -19.92 -0.89
CA TYR A 214 -2.70 -21.27 -0.73
C TYR A 214 -2.53 -21.66 0.74
N PHE A 215 -2.00 -20.77 1.57
CA PHE A 215 -1.73 -21.10 2.98
C PHE A 215 -2.98 -21.20 3.84
N HIS A 216 -4.18 -20.86 3.33
CA HIS A 216 -5.53 -21.16 3.84
C HIS A 216 -5.79 -20.92 5.34
N LYS A 217 -4.87 -20.34 6.10
CA LYS A 217 -5.04 -20.10 7.52
C LYS A 217 -5.89 -18.85 7.71
N PRO A 218 -6.96 -18.91 8.54
CA PRO A 218 -7.72 -17.74 8.97
C PRO A 218 -6.89 -16.91 9.96
N VAL A 219 -5.71 -16.45 9.55
CA VAL A 219 -5.03 -15.36 10.24
C VAL A 219 -5.80 -14.12 9.78
N LEU A 220 -6.72 -13.66 10.62
CA LEU A 220 -7.46 -12.41 10.40
C LEU A 220 -6.46 -11.27 10.37
N TRP A 221 -6.07 -10.84 9.16
CA TRP A 221 -5.20 -9.68 8.99
C TRP A 221 -5.93 -8.40 9.39
N ILE A 222 -7.24 -8.39 9.25
CA ILE A 222 -8.09 -7.25 9.49
C ILE A 222 -9.28 -7.72 10.33
N LYS A 223 -9.45 -7.14 11.52
CA LYS A 223 -10.69 -7.26 12.29
C LYS A 223 -11.57 -6.07 11.97
N ILE A 224 -12.73 -6.36 11.41
CA ILE A 224 -13.74 -5.38 11.05
C ILE A 224 -14.79 -5.34 12.16
N ALA A 225 -15.12 -4.14 12.63
CA ALA A 225 -16.32 -3.91 13.43
C ALA A 225 -17.40 -3.32 12.53
N GLU A 226 -18.62 -3.82 12.70
CA GLU A 226 -19.78 -3.33 12.00
C GLU A 226 -20.50 -2.31 12.88
N LYS A 227 -20.70 -1.10 12.36
CA LYS A 227 -21.56 -0.10 12.98
C LYS A 227 -22.81 0.03 12.10
N THR A 228 -23.93 -0.48 12.59
CA THR A 228 -25.23 -0.24 11.99
C THR A 228 -25.58 1.24 12.15
N GLU A 229 -25.90 1.91 11.05
CA GLU A 229 -26.55 3.22 11.11
C GLU A 229 -27.92 2.99 11.75
N LYS A 230 -28.17 3.63 12.91
CA LYS A 230 -29.50 3.74 13.51
C LYS A 230 -30.17 4.97 12.94
#